data_AF-A0AAE1T9G6-F1
#
_entry.id   AF-A0AAE1T9G6-F1
#
_cell.length_a   1.000
_cell.length_b   1.000
_cell.length_c   1.000
_cell.angle_alpha   90.00
_cell.angle_beta   90.00
_cell.angle_gamma   90.00
#
_symmetry.space_group_name_H-M   'P 1'
#
loop_
_entity.id
_entity.type
_entity.pdbx_description
1 polymer ?
#
loop_
_entity_poly.entity_id
_entity_poly.type
_entity_poly.pdbx_seq_one_letter_code
_entity_poly.pdbx_strand_id
1 'polypeptide(L)'
;MGCPLPELPFSWGGKWTSFFSGFCTACRLVRKIVECKESRIGKQPITVPSNVTLTMDGQDVKVKGPLGELALTYPREIKLEKEESGALRVKKAVETRRANQMHGLFRTLTDNMVVGVSKGFEKRLQLVKVEETRIIVSGYDKSEIGQFAASIRKWRPPEPYKVVLLQ
;
A
#
# COMPACT_ATOMS: atom_id res chain seq x y z
N MET A 1 -10.44 -49.22 8.95
CA MET A 1 -9.76 -50.31 8.23
C MET A 1 -8.26 -50.04 8.32
N GLY A 2 -7.65 -50.47 9.42
CA GLY A 2 -6.21 -50.36 9.63
C GLY A 2 -5.56 -51.65 9.17
N CYS A 3 -4.64 -51.58 8.21
CA CYS A 3 -3.82 -52.72 7.86
C CYS A 3 -2.80 -52.98 8.98
N PRO A 4 -2.65 -54.22 9.46
CA PRO A 4 -1.55 -54.59 10.34
C PRO A 4 -0.28 -54.77 9.48
N LEU A 5 0.87 -54.34 10.01
CA LEU A 5 2.16 -54.67 9.40
C LEU A 5 2.73 -55.94 10.05
N PRO A 6 3.28 -56.88 9.25
CA PRO A 6 3.92 -58.08 9.76
C PRO A 6 5.41 -57.83 10.01
N GLU A 7 5.94 -58.40 11.08
CA GLU A 7 7.39 -58.53 11.29
C GLU A 7 7.90 -59.77 10.55
N LEU A 8 8.98 -59.61 9.78
CA LEU A 8 9.87 -60.74 9.48
C LEU A 8 11.35 -60.31 9.63
N PRO A 9 12.20 -61.22 10.15
CA PRO A 9 13.58 -60.96 10.47
C PRO A 9 14.51 -61.38 9.32
N PHE A 10 15.71 -60.79 9.22
CA PHE A 10 16.96 -61.56 9.06
C PHE A 10 18.20 -60.66 9.05
N SER A 11 19.19 -61.09 9.85
CA SER A 11 20.58 -60.66 9.91
C SER A 11 21.31 -60.90 8.58
N TRP A 12 22.32 -60.09 8.24
CA TRP A 12 23.70 -60.49 7.93
C TRP A 12 24.58 -59.23 7.75
N GLY A 13 25.82 -59.30 8.23
CA GLY A 13 26.73 -58.16 8.34
C GLY A 13 27.52 -57.82 7.08
N GLY A 14 28.41 -56.83 7.23
CA GLY A 14 29.46 -56.51 6.28
C GLY A 14 29.38 -55.09 5.74
N LYS A 15 30.42 -54.33 6.08
CA LYS A 15 30.90 -53.04 5.54
C LYS A 15 30.16 -52.48 4.30
N TRP A 16 29.82 -51.20 4.44
CA TRP A 16 29.65 -50.12 3.44
C TRP A 16 28.30 -49.42 3.56
N THR A 17 28.36 -48.08 3.42
CA THR A 17 27.28 -47.13 3.20
C THR A 17 26.48 -46.60 4.42
N SER A 18 26.59 -45.27 4.58
CA SER A 18 25.51 -44.34 4.93
C SER A 18 24.66 -44.61 6.17
N PHE A 19 25.13 -44.11 7.30
CA PHE A 19 24.52 -43.01 8.06
C PHE A 19 23.12 -42.54 7.59
N PHE A 20 22.06 -43.28 7.88
CA PHE A 20 20.69 -42.75 7.87
C PHE A 20 19.79 -43.56 8.80
N SER A 21 19.31 -42.96 9.89
CA SER A 21 17.92 -43.03 10.37
C SER A 21 17.82 -42.58 11.84
N GLY A 22 17.59 -41.29 12.02
CA GLY A 22 16.96 -40.76 13.23
C GLY A 22 15.65 -40.11 12.79
N PHE A 23 14.55 -40.84 12.94
CA PHE A 23 13.23 -40.46 12.46
C PHE A 23 12.77 -39.16 13.09
N CYS A 24 12.19 -38.33 12.23
CA CYS A 24 11.66 -37.01 12.45
C CYS A 24 10.43 -37.03 13.38
N THR A 25 10.50 -36.43 14.58
CA THR A 25 9.29 -36.09 15.35
C THR A 25 9.54 -34.87 16.23
N ALA A 26 9.64 -33.71 15.59
CA ALA A 26 9.26 -32.39 16.10
C ALA A 26 9.83 -31.32 15.16
N CYS A 27 9.45 -31.36 13.87
CA CYS A 27 9.43 -30.10 13.13
C CYS A 27 8.20 -29.34 13.63
N ARG A 28 8.33 -28.77 14.83
CA ARG A 28 7.40 -27.77 15.35
C ARG A 28 7.45 -26.67 14.32
N LEU A 29 6.44 -26.59 13.47
CA LEU A 29 6.21 -25.44 12.61
C LEU A 29 5.97 -24.28 13.57
N VAL A 30 7.04 -23.65 14.03
CA VAL A 30 7.01 -22.40 14.76
C VAL A 30 6.44 -21.45 13.74
N ARG A 31 5.11 -21.27 13.75
CA ARG A 31 4.45 -20.17 13.08
C ARG A 31 5.22 -18.96 13.56
N LYS A 32 6.10 -18.42 12.72
CA LYS A 32 6.78 -17.16 13.04
C LYS A 32 5.66 -16.21 13.39
N ILE A 33 5.60 -15.83 14.66
CA ILE A 33 4.73 -14.77 15.12
C ILE A 33 5.19 -13.56 14.30
N VAL A 34 4.39 -13.17 13.32
CA VAL A 34 4.71 -12.05 12.46
C VAL A 34 4.49 -10.82 13.33
N GLU A 35 5.52 -10.42 14.07
CA GLU A 35 5.53 -9.17 14.80
C GLU A 35 5.37 -8.04 13.80
N CYS A 36 4.17 -7.47 13.82
CA CYS A 36 3.74 -6.43 12.92
C CYS A 36 4.32 -5.09 13.36
N LYS A 37 5.63 -4.90 13.17
CA LYS A 37 6.30 -3.62 13.38
C LYS A 37 5.57 -2.50 12.65
N GLU A 38 5.29 -1.42 13.35
CA GLU A 38 4.59 -0.25 12.82
C GLU A 38 5.34 0.39 11.64
N SER A 39 4.63 0.74 10.57
CA SER A 39 5.23 1.33 9.36
C SER A 39 5.71 2.74 9.65
N ARG A 40 6.90 3.08 9.15
CA ARG A 40 7.45 4.44 9.20
C ARG A 40 6.48 5.49 8.65
N ILE A 41 5.71 5.12 7.62
CA ILE A 41 4.71 5.97 6.96
C ILE A 41 3.48 6.19 7.86
N GLY A 42 3.07 5.17 8.62
CA GLY A 42 1.90 5.26 9.49
C GLY A 42 2.12 6.01 10.80
N LYS A 43 3.38 6.24 11.20
CA LYS A 43 3.74 7.03 12.38
C LYS A 43 3.59 8.53 12.19
N GLN A 44 3.66 8.99 10.94
CA GLN A 44 3.64 10.41 10.62
C GLN A 44 2.21 10.95 10.76
N PRO A 45 1.97 11.94 11.64
CA PRO A 45 0.66 12.57 11.76
C PRO A 45 0.33 13.37 10.50
N ILE A 46 -0.96 13.50 10.20
CA ILE A 46 -1.45 14.33 9.09
C ILE A 46 -1.90 15.66 9.66
N THR A 47 -1.35 16.76 9.16
CA THR A 47 -1.77 18.11 9.52
C THR A 47 -3.02 18.50 8.76
N VAL A 48 -4.07 18.94 9.48
CA VAL A 48 -5.30 19.42 8.85
C VAL A 48 -5.26 20.95 8.76
N PRO A 49 -5.26 21.53 7.55
CA PRO A 49 -5.43 22.98 7.40
C PRO A 49 -6.88 23.38 7.72
N SER A 50 -7.07 24.55 8.32
CA SER A 50 -8.37 25.08 8.76
C SER A 50 -9.43 25.23 7.66
N ASN A 51 -9.02 25.25 6.39
CA ASN A 51 -9.92 25.37 5.23
C ASN A 51 -10.61 24.04 4.85
N VAL A 52 -10.38 22.96 5.62
CA VAL A 52 -10.87 21.61 5.30
C VAL A 52 -11.70 21.05 6.46
N THR A 53 -12.90 20.56 6.15
CA THR A 53 -13.81 19.94 7.13
C THR A 53 -13.89 18.42 6.91
N LEU A 54 -13.93 17.67 8.01
CA LEU A 54 -13.91 16.20 8.01
C LEU A 54 -15.15 15.65 8.72
N THR A 55 -16.14 15.15 7.97
CA THR A 55 -17.29 14.45 8.54
C THR A 55 -16.99 12.95 8.63
N MET A 56 -17.16 12.37 9.83
CA MET A 56 -16.93 10.95 10.09
C MET A 56 -18.27 10.26 10.30
N ASP A 57 -18.68 9.44 9.34
CA ASP A 57 -19.88 8.59 9.41
C ASP A 57 -19.42 7.15 9.74
N GLY A 58 -18.84 6.96 10.92
CA GLY A 58 -18.33 5.67 11.40
C GLY A 58 -17.16 5.10 10.58
N GLN A 59 -17.48 4.45 9.46
CA GLN A 59 -16.51 3.91 8.49
C GLN A 59 -16.26 4.83 7.31
N ASP A 60 -17.20 5.71 6.96
CA ASP A 60 -17.02 6.62 5.84
C ASP A 60 -16.43 7.95 6.29
N VAL A 61 -15.40 8.39 5.58
CA VAL A 61 -14.77 9.69 5.81
C VAL A 61 -15.00 10.56 4.59
N LYS A 62 -15.65 11.70 4.80
CA LYS A 62 -15.77 12.72 3.78
C LYS A 62 -14.90 13.90 4.14
N VAL A 63 -14.09 14.30 3.18
CA VAL A 63 -13.19 15.45 3.26
C VAL A 63 -13.77 16.51 2.35
N LYS A 64 -14.21 17.63 2.92
CA LYS A 64 -14.71 18.77 2.16
C LYS A 64 -13.69 19.90 2.22
N GLY A 65 -13.38 20.47 1.07
CA GLY A 65 -12.54 21.67 0.99
C GLY A 65 -13.02 22.60 -0.12
N PRO A 66 -12.28 23.69 -0.39
CA PRO A 66 -12.68 24.72 -1.36
C PRO A 66 -12.80 24.20 -2.80
N LEU A 67 -12.05 23.14 -3.15
CA LEU A 67 -12.00 22.61 -4.52
C LEU A 67 -12.94 21.41 -4.76
N GLY A 68 -13.60 20.89 -3.72
CA GLY A 68 -14.52 19.76 -3.85
C GLY A 68 -14.66 18.89 -2.60
N GLU A 69 -15.45 17.83 -2.74
CA GLU A 69 -15.69 16.82 -1.70
C GLU A 69 -15.11 15.47 -2.15
N LEU A 70 -14.37 14.81 -1.26
CA LEU A 70 -13.82 13.46 -1.47
C LEU A 70 -14.33 12.51 -0.40
N ALA A 71 -14.72 11.31 -0.80
CA ALA A 71 -15.20 10.26 0.10
C ALA A 71 -14.26 9.05 0.07
N LEU A 72 -13.94 8.51 1.25
CA LEU A 72 -13.16 7.30 1.42
C LEU A 72 -13.77 6.42 2.51
N THR A 73 -14.04 5.16 2.17
CA THR A 73 -14.52 4.15 3.11
C THR A 73 -13.35 3.44 3.78
N TYR A 74 -13.38 3.41 5.11
CA TYR A 74 -12.40 2.71 5.93
C TYR A 74 -12.81 1.27 6.21
N PRO A 75 -11.86 0.32 6.12
CA PRO A 75 -12.09 -1.05 6.50
C PRO A 75 -12.05 -1.19 8.03
N ARG A 76 -12.70 -2.22 8.57
CA ARG A 76 -12.91 -2.46 10.01
C ARG A 76 -11.62 -2.56 10.82
N GLU A 77 -10.52 -2.94 10.17
CA GLU A 77 -9.22 -3.15 10.81
C GLU A 77 -8.51 -1.84 11.19
N ILE A 78 -9.05 -0.67 10.79
CA ILE A 78 -8.42 0.64 10.95
C ILE A 78 -9.35 1.60 11.67
N LYS A 79 -8.80 2.34 12.64
CA LYS A 79 -9.49 3.41 13.37
C LYS A 79 -8.81 4.74 13.11
N LEU A 80 -9.60 5.79 12.91
CA LEU A 80 -9.10 7.16 12.85
C LEU A 80 -9.31 7.84 14.19
N GLU A 81 -8.24 8.43 14.71
CA GLU A 81 -8.30 9.31 15.86
C GLU A 81 -7.93 10.72 15.44
N LYS A 82 -8.77 11.67 15.85
CA LYS A 82 -8.54 13.11 15.72
C LYS A 82 -7.93 13.57 17.04
N GLU A 83 -6.69 14.07 17.02
CA GLU A 83 -6.10 14.74 18.19
C GLU A 83 -6.51 16.22 18.18
N GLU A 84 -6.79 16.78 19.35
CA GLU A 84 -7.26 18.16 19.54
C GLU A 84 -6.29 19.21 18.97
N SER A 85 -5.03 18.83 18.76
CA SER A 85 -3.98 19.63 18.12
C SER A 85 -4.13 19.77 16.59
N GLY A 86 -5.25 19.33 15.99
CA GLY A 86 -5.51 19.42 14.55
C GLY A 86 -4.73 18.40 13.71
N ALA A 87 -4.19 17.36 14.35
CA ALA A 87 -3.48 16.26 13.71
C ALA A 87 -4.36 15.01 13.66
N LEU A 88 -4.37 14.32 12.50
CA LEU A 88 -5.03 13.03 12.34
C LEU A 88 -4.02 11.90 12.48
N ARG A 89 -4.38 10.90 13.29
CA ARG A 89 -3.61 9.65 13.41
C ARG A 89 -4.47 8.46 13.02
N VAL A 90 -3.84 7.57 12.24
CA VAL A 90 -4.45 6.32 11.78
C VAL A 90 -3.96 5.19 12.69
N LYS A 91 -4.83 4.67 13.57
CA LYS A 91 -4.54 3.51 14.42
C LYS A 91 -5.02 2.21 13.77
N LYS A 92 -4.37 1.12 14.14
CA LYS A 92 -4.77 -0.25 13.77
C LYS A 92 -5.65 -0.81 14.88
N ALA A 93 -6.70 -1.53 14.52
CA ALA A 93 -7.52 -2.27 15.47
C ALA A 93 -6.94 -3.65 15.79
N VAL A 94 -6.22 -4.25 14.85
CA VAL A 94 -5.63 -5.61 14.98
C VAL A 94 -4.19 -5.60 14.50
N GLU A 95 -3.30 -6.28 15.22
CA GLU A 95 -1.88 -6.43 14.87
C GLU A 95 -1.66 -7.57 13.86
N THR A 96 -2.32 -7.50 12.72
CA THR A 96 -2.12 -8.44 11.60
C THR A 96 -1.29 -7.82 10.48
N ARG A 97 -0.67 -8.68 9.66
CA ARG A 97 0.07 -8.23 8.46
C ARG A 97 -0.80 -7.40 7.52
N ARG A 98 -2.09 -7.73 7.42
CA ARG A 98 -3.07 -6.99 6.60
C ARG A 98 -3.28 -5.58 7.14
N ALA A 99 -3.55 -5.41 8.43
CA ALA A 99 -3.67 -4.09 9.05
C ALA A 99 -2.40 -3.25 8.87
N ASN A 100 -1.22 -3.89 8.87
CA ASN A 100 0.06 -3.25 8.57
C ASN A 100 0.21 -2.80 7.11
N GLN A 101 -0.39 -3.47 6.14
CA GLN A 101 -0.39 -2.95 4.76
C GLN A 101 -1.37 -1.79 4.64
N MET A 102 -2.54 -1.94 5.25
CA MET A 102 -3.63 -0.98 5.12
C MET A 102 -3.29 0.35 5.81
N HIS A 103 -2.75 0.38 7.03
CA HIS A 103 -2.51 1.67 7.71
C HIS A 103 -1.59 2.64 6.94
N GLY A 104 -0.61 2.14 6.18
CA GLY A 104 0.27 2.98 5.36
C GLY A 104 -0.44 3.53 4.11
N LEU A 105 -1.26 2.70 3.48
CA LEU A 105 -2.12 3.10 2.36
C LEU A 105 -3.11 4.18 2.79
N PHE A 106 -3.86 3.93 3.86
CA PHE A 106 -4.90 4.88 4.29
C PHE A 106 -4.30 6.21 4.76
N ARG A 107 -3.16 6.21 5.46
CA ARG A 107 -2.45 7.46 5.77
C ARG A 107 -2.16 8.29 4.52
N THR A 108 -1.63 7.67 3.47
CA THR A 108 -1.26 8.38 2.24
C THR A 108 -2.47 8.83 1.45
N LEU A 109 -3.55 8.04 1.42
CA LEU A 109 -4.80 8.46 0.79
C LEU A 109 -5.40 9.69 1.47
N THR A 110 -5.50 9.71 2.80
CA THR A 110 -6.01 10.90 3.51
C THR A 110 -5.17 12.14 3.32
N ASP A 111 -3.85 12.00 3.37
CA ASP A 111 -2.92 13.10 3.16
C ASP A 111 -3.08 13.68 1.75
N ASN A 112 -3.19 12.81 0.73
CA ASN A 112 -3.44 13.25 -0.64
C ASN A 112 -4.80 13.95 -0.78
N MET A 113 -5.86 13.46 -0.13
CA MET A 113 -7.18 14.10 -0.16
C MET A 113 -7.13 15.49 0.48
N VAL A 114 -6.54 15.62 1.68
CA VAL A 114 -6.43 16.90 2.40
C VAL A 114 -5.62 17.92 1.59
N VAL A 115 -4.47 17.52 1.06
CA VAL A 115 -3.65 18.39 0.19
C VAL A 115 -4.38 18.72 -1.10
N GLY A 116 -5.08 17.75 -1.70
CA GLY A 116 -5.82 17.89 -2.95
C GLY A 116 -6.98 18.86 -2.85
N VAL A 117 -7.82 18.77 -1.81
CA VAL A 117 -8.94 19.70 -1.63
C VAL A 117 -8.48 21.11 -1.22
N SER A 118 -7.28 21.24 -0.65
CA SER A 118 -6.73 22.53 -0.20
C SER A 118 -5.99 23.29 -1.30
N LYS A 119 -4.98 22.64 -1.89
CA LYS A 119 -4.03 23.26 -2.84
C LYS A 119 -4.32 22.87 -4.29
N GLY A 120 -5.03 21.76 -4.51
CA GLY A 120 -5.14 21.15 -5.83
C GLY A 120 -3.85 20.46 -6.25
N PHE A 121 -3.94 19.64 -7.28
CA PHE A 121 -2.80 19.01 -7.93
C PHE A 121 -2.70 19.49 -9.36
N GLU A 122 -1.47 19.74 -9.81
CA GLU A 122 -1.17 20.06 -11.20
C GLU A 122 -0.18 19.02 -11.77
N LYS A 123 -0.45 18.55 -12.98
CA LYS A 123 0.52 17.76 -13.77
C LYS A 123 0.87 18.49 -15.05
N ARG A 124 2.16 18.72 -15.23
CA ARG A 124 2.74 19.32 -16.43
C ARG A 124 3.11 18.20 -17.40
N LEU A 125 2.54 18.24 -18.60
CA LEU A 125 2.86 17.34 -19.71
C LEU A 125 3.54 18.15 -20.80
N GLN A 126 4.67 17.65 -21.29
CA GLN A 126 5.42 18.22 -22.39
C GLN A 126 5.35 17.27 -23.58
N LEU A 127 4.95 17.79 -24.73
CA LEU A 127 4.96 17.06 -25.99
C LEU A 127 6.16 17.54 -26.81
N VAL A 128 7.11 16.65 -27.06
CA VAL A 128 8.29 16.95 -27.89
C VAL A 128 7.87 16.90 -29.36
N LYS A 129 7.76 18.08 -29.98
CA LYS A 129 7.59 18.32 -31.43
C LYS A 129 8.35 19.61 -31.78
N VAL A 130 8.46 19.94 -33.07
CA VAL A 130 9.08 21.16 -33.62
C VAL A 130 8.62 22.44 -32.91
N GLU A 131 7.39 22.43 -32.38
CA GLU A 131 6.85 23.43 -31.46
C GLU A 131 6.47 22.74 -30.13
N GLU A 132 7.17 23.09 -29.04
CA GLU A 132 6.96 22.50 -27.71
C GLU A 132 5.60 22.94 -27.12
N THR A 133 4.61 22.04 -27.13
CA THR A 133 3.32 22.32 -26.49
C THR A 133 3.34 21.89 -25.02
N ARG A 134 3.03 22.83 -24.12
CA ARG A 134 2.93 22.60 -22.67
C ARG A 134 1.46 22.46 -22.26
N ILE A 135 1.09 21.32 -21.69
CA ILE A 135 -0.27 21.07 -21.18
C ILE A 135 -0.19 21.01 -19.65
N ILE A 136 -1.02 21.80 -18.97
CA ILE A 136 -1.16 21.78 -17.51
C ILE A 136 -2.53 21.19 -17.21
N VAL A 137 -2.54 20.06 -16.50
CA VAL A 137 -3.78 19.42 -16.03
C VAL A 137 -3.90 19.70 -14.54
N SER A 138 -4.94 20.42 -14.15
CA SER A 138 -5.31 20.65 -12.74
C SER A 138 -6.44 19.72 -12.31
N GLY A 139 -6.51 19.43 -11.00
CA GLY A 139 -7.64 18.68 -10.42
C GLY A 139 -7.51 18.52 -8.90
N TYR A 140 -8.55 17.98 -8.27
CA TYR A 140 -8.62 17.75 -6.82
C TYR A 140 -8.12 16.35 -6.42
N ASP A 141 -8.34 15.31 -7.24
CA ASP A 141 -7.86 13.95 -6.98
C ASP A 141 -6.58 13.62 -7.76
N LYS A 142 -5.56 13.15 -7.02
CA LYS A 142 -4.28 12.71 -7.55
C LYS A 142 -4.41 11.48 -8.46
N SER A 143 -5.38 10.61 -8.19
CA SER A 143 -5.61 9.36 -8.92
C SER A 143 -6.14 9.66 -10.33
N GLU A 144 -7.20 10.46 -10.40
CA GLU A 144 -7.85 10.87 -11.66
C GLU A 144 -6.87 11.63 -12.58
N ILE A 145 -6.13 12.61 -12.05
CA ILE A 145 -5.14 13.35 -12.84
C ILE A 145 -4.02 12.42 -13.34
N GLY A 146 -3.68 11.37 -12.57
CA GLY A 146 -2.76 10.32 -13.01
C GLY A 146 -3.28 9.48 -14.16
N GLN A 147 -4.52 9.01 -14.05
CA GLN A 147 -5.16 8.24 -15.10
C GLN A 147 -5.35 9.06 -16.38
N PHE A 148 -5.75 10.33 -16.24
CA PHE A 148 -5.89 11.25 -17.36
C PHE A 148 -4.55 11.53 -18.05
N ALA A 149 -3.51 11.84 -17.26
CA ALA A 149 -2.16 12.03 -17.80
C ALA A 149 -1.61 10.76 -18.47
N ALA A 150 -1.88 9.58 -17.92
CA ALA A 150 -1.52 8.30 -18.53
C ALA A 150 -2.27 8.07 -19.85
N SER A 151 -3.56 8.42 -19.90
CA SER A 151 -4.38 8.33 -21.11
C SER A 151 -3.83 9.21 -22.23
N ILE A 152 -3.40 10.44 -21.93
CA ILE A 152 -2.73 11.33 -22.89
C ILE A 152 -1.43 10.70 -23.41
N ARG A 153 -0.60 10.14 -22.52
CA ARG A 153 0.68 9.50 -22.89
C ARG A 153 0.49 8.24 -23.73
N LYS A 154 -0.64 7.53 -23.57
CA LYS A 154 -0.96 6.33 -24.36
C LYS A 154 -1.09 6.63 -25.85
N TRP A 155 -1.65 7.79 -26.20
CA TRP A 155 -1.83 8.20 -27.61
C TRP A 155 -0.52 8.52 -28.32
N ARG A 156 0.44 9.11 -27.61
CA ARG A 156 1.77 9.41 -28.16
C ARG A 156 2.85 9.16 -27.10
N PRO A 157 3.45 7.96 -27.06
CA PRO A 157 4.56 7.70 -26.16
C PRO A 157 5.78 8.54 -26.56
N PRO A 158 6.62 8.97 -25.60
CA PRO A 158 7.86 9.65 -25.92
C PRO A 158 8.79 8.69 -26.65
N GLU A 159 9.36 9.14 -27.77
CA GLU A 159 10.32 8.34 -28.53
C GLU A 159 11.67 8.29 -27.78
N PRO A 160 12.24 7.09 -27.56
CA PRO A 160 13.39 6.91 -26.67
C PRO A 160 14.66 7.64 -27.11
N TYR A 161 14.85 7.85 -28.41
CA TYR A 161 16.11 8.39 -28.95
C TYR A 161 16.06 9.88 -29.33
N LYS A 162 14.88 10.53 -29.31
CA LYS A 162 14.76 11.95 -29.68
C LYS A 162 15.07 12.92 -28.53
N VAL A 163 15.06 12.44 -27.28
CA VAL A 163 15.31 13.27 -26.09
C VAL A 163 16.81 13.57 -25.90
N VAL A 164 17.70 12.78 -26.52
CA VAL A 164 19.16 12.85 -26.31
C VAL A 164 19.84 13.91 -27.20
N LEU A 165 19.17 14.41 -28.25
CA LEU A 165 19.78 15.29 -29.26
C LEU A 165 19.58 16.79 -28.99
N LEU A 166 19.04 17.19 -27.84
CA LEU A 166 18.73 18.60 -27.50
C LEU A 166 19.23 19.00 -26.11
N GLN A 167 20.50 18.72 -25.80
CA GLN A 167 21.22 19.34 -24.69
C GLN A 167 22.33 20.24 -25.20
#